data_AF-A0ABD2DB17-F1
#
_entry.id   AF-A0ABD2DB17-F1
#
_cell.length_a   1.000
_cell.length_b   1.000
_cell.length_c   1.000
_cell.angle_alpha   90.00
_cell.angle_beta   90.00
_cell.angle_gamma   90.00
#
_symmetry.space_group_name_H-M   'P 1'
#
loop_
_entity.id
_entity.type
_entity.pdbx_description
1 polymer ?
#
loop_
_entity_poly.entity_id
_entity_poly.type
_entity_poly.pdbx_seq_one_letter_code
_entity_poly.pdbx_strand_id
1 'polypeptide(L)'
;MASSALLALCSTGAFTGLAVEAGAGVCHATPIYAGHSWHEATFRLDVAGSTLSRYLRELLVSGCPDLREQALSRKAITQLKKRCCYVSLDFEGDLRNPARHHPASFLMGNGCSVHLSSERFRCPEPIFQPGLVGQAEPGLHTLAFRALQKMPTTLRTRLANTVVLAGGSTLFPGFAERLDRELEAQCRRHGYMALRPHLVAKPRRGMAVWTGGSMVASLRSFQRNWMTRSMYQECGSRLVHEVFN
;
A
#
# COMPACT_ATOMS: atom_id res chain seq x y z
N MET A 1 17.69 7.08 -8.01
CA MET A 1 16.44 7.86 -7.94
C MET A 1 16.01 7.99 -6.49
N ALA A 2 15.34 9.06 -6.06
CA ALA A 2 14.85 9.16 -4.68
C ALA A 2 13.86 8.03 -4.36
N SER A 3 14.10 7.31 -3.26
CA SER A 3 13.25 6.19 -2.79
C SER A 3 11.85 6.69 -2.44
N SER A 4 10.80 6.10 -3.03
CA SER A 4 9.40 6.45 -2.73
C SER A 4 9.07 6.28 -1.24
N ALA A 5 9.60 5.22 -0.64
CA ALA A 5 9.48 4.93 0.79
C ALA A 5 10.09 6.04 1.66
N LEU A 6 11.29 6.53 1.32
CA LEU A 6 11.91 7.65 2.02
C LEU A 6 11.03 8.90 1.93
N LEU A 7 10.56 9.22 0.72
CA LEU A 7 9.69 10.38 0.53
C LEU A 7 8.35 10.24 1.27
N ALA A 8 7.79 9.03 1.35
CA ALA A 8 6.61 8.76 2.17
C ALA A 8 6.86 9.10 3.65
N LEU A 9 8.00 8.70 4.22
CA LEU A 9 8.37 9.08 5.59
C LEU A 9 8.62 10.59 5.74
N CYS A 10 9.28 11.23 4.77
CA CYS A 10 9.51 12.67 4.80
C CYS A 10 8.19 13.46 4.87
N SER A 11 7.12 12.94 4.26
CA SER A 11 5.78 13.55 4.32
C SER A 11 5.19 13.62 5.74
N THR A 12 5.71 12.80 6.67
CA THR A 12 5.35 12.82 8.09
C THR A 12 6.41 13.50 8.96
N GLY A 13 7.46 14.07 8.36
CA GLY A 13 8.60 14.65 9.07
C GLY A 13 9.56 13.60 9.68
N ALA A 14 9.44 12.33 9.28
CA ALA A 14 10.29 11.25 9.76
C ALA A 14 11.38 10.90 8.74
N PHE A 15 12.53 10.42 9.24
CA PHE A 15 13.63 9.88 8.42
C PHE A 15 14.04 8.47 8.86
N THR A 16 13.27 7.87 9.77
CA THR A 16 13.46 6.51 10.27
C THR A 16 12.09 5.91 10.55
N GLY A 17 11.87 4.69 10.10
CA GLY A 17 10.57 4.03 10.18
C GLY A 17 10.42 2.96 9.10
N LEU A 18 9.27 2.29 9.11
CA LEU A 18 8.86 1.38 8.05
C LEU A 18 7.87 2.09 7.11
N ALA A 19 8.20 2.20 5.83
CA ALA A 19 7.22 2.61 4.82
C ALA A 19 6.42 1.39 4.36
N VAL A 20 5.09 1.44 4.46
CA VAL A 20 4.19 0.45 3.85
C VAL A 20 3.41 1.15 2.75
N GLU A 21 3.81 0.88 1.52
CA GLU A 21 3.27 1.50 0.32
C GLU A 21 2.32 0.54 -0.41
N ALA A 22 1.08 0.97 -0.68
CA ALA A 22 0.15 0.22 -1.53
C ALA A 22 -0.32 1.08 -2.71
N GLY A 23 0.36 0.91 -3.85
CA GLY A 23 0.17 1.70 -5.05
C GLY A 23 -0.89 1.14 -6.01
N ALA A 24 -0.84 1.62 -7.26
CA ALA A 24 -1.64 1.08 -8.36
C ALA A 24 -1.00 -0.17 -8.96
N GLY A 25 0.30 -0.17 -9.20
CA GLY A 25 1.02 -1.29 -9.82
C GLY A 25 1.63 -2.29 -8.85
N VAL A 26 2.05 -1.83 -7.68
CA VAL A 26 2.85 -2.62 -6.73
C VAL A 26 2.61 -2.16 -5.30
N CYS A 27 2.83 -3.07 -4.34
CA CYS A 27 2.93 -2.77 -2.92
C CYS A 27 4.32 -3.11 -2.39
N HIS A 28 4.81 -2.33 -1.43
CA HIS A 28 6.12 -2.55 -0.81
C HIS A 28 6.08 -2.33 0.69
N ALA A 29 6.95 -3.03 1.41
CA ALA A 29 7.32 -2.71 2.78
C ALA A 29 8.84 -2.46 2.82
N THR A 30 9.24 -1.22 3.10
CA THR A 30 10.63 -0.78 2.98
C THR A 30 11.06 -0.12 4.30
N PRO A 31 12.00 -0.72 5.04
CA PRO A 31 12.56 -0.09 6.22
C PRO A 31 13.54 1.02 5.83
N ILE A 32 13.38 2.18 6.46
CA ILE A 32 14.24 3.35 6.32
C ILE A 32 14.91 3.63 7.65
N TYR A 33 16.23 3.79 7.67
CA TYR A 33 16.97 4.18 8.86
C TYR A 33 17.92 5.32 8.54
N ALA A 34 17.87 6.39 9.32
CA ALA A 34 18.68 7.59 9.15
C ALA A 34 18.73 8.09 7.68
N GLY A 35 17.57 8.11 7.00
CA GLY A 35 17.45 8.54 5.60
C GLY A 35 17.83 7.51 4.54
N HIS A 36 18.31 6.32 4.92
CA HIS A 36 18.76 5.29 3.99
C HIS A 36 17.77 4.12 3.93
N SER A 37 17.52 3.62 2.71
CA SER A 37 16.65 2.46 2.48
C SER A 37 17.44 1.16 2.69
N TRP A 38 16.88 0.23 3.47
CA TRP A 38 17.48 -1.09 3.67
C TRP A 38 16.99 -2.06 2.60
N HIS A 39 17.62 -2.03 1.43
CA HIS A 39 17.20 -2.79 0.25
C HIS A 39 17.06 -4.30 0.51
N GLU A 40 17.96 -4.90 1.29
CA GLU A 40 17.87 -6.33 1.62
C GLU A 40 16.65 -6.66 2.48
N ALA A 41 16.14 -5.71 3.25
CA ALA A 41 14.96 -5.86 4.09
C ALA A 41 13.70 -5.25 3.46
N THR A 42 13.75 -4.90 2.18
CA THR A 42 12.60 -4.46 1.40
C THR A 42 11.87 -5.65 0.80
N PHE A 43 10.56 -5.70 1.01
CA PHE A 43 9.69 -6.74 0.47
C PHE A 43 8.68 -6.15 -0.51
N ARG A 44 8.43 -6.88 -1.60
CA ARG A 44 7.54 -6.49 -2.69
C ARG A 44 6.35 -7.44 -2.78
N LEU A 45 5.18 -6.91 -3.11
CA LEU A 45 3.97 -7.65 -3.43
C LEU A 45 3.39 -7.12 -4.76
N ASP A 46 3.22 -8.02 -5.72
CA ASP A 46 2.65 -7.72 -7.05
C ASP A 46 1.11 -7.77 -7.08
N VAL A 47 0.49 -7.73 -5.90
CA VAL A 47 -0.93 -7.47 -5.72
C VAL A 47 -1.13 -6.02 -5.28
N ALA A 48 -1.65 -5.21 -6.19
CA ALA A 48 -1.88 -3.78 -5.96
C ALA A 48 -3.17 -3.31 -6.63
N GLY A 49 -3.41 -1.99 -6.65
CA GLY A 49 -4.67 -1.40 -7.08
C GLY A 49 -5.19 -1.87 -8.44
N SER A 50 -4.32 -2.06 -9.44
CA SER A 50 -4.70 -2.56 -10.77
C SER A 50 -5.16 -4.03 -10.72
N THR A 51 -4.52 -4.85 -9.89
CA THR A 51 -4.92 -6.23 -9.63
C THR A 51 -6.28 -6.28 -8.95
N LEU A 52 -6.51 -5.42 -7.95
CA LEU A 52 -7.81 -5.32 -7.27
C LEU A 52 -8.92 -4.85 -8.21
N SER A 53 -8.64 -3.91 -9.11
CA SER A 53 -9.62 -3.49 -10.12
C SER A 53 -10.00 -4.65 -11.04
N ARG A 54 -9.04 -5.48 -11.46
CA ARG A 54 -9.33 -6.66 -12.29
C ARG A 54 -10.16 -7.69 -11.52
N TYR A 55 -9.75 -7.99 -10.29
CA TYR A 55 -10.45 -8.92 -9.42
C TYR A 55 -11.88 -8.46 -9.11
N LEU A 56 -12.11 -7.17 -8.86
CA LEU A 56 -13.46 -6.62 -8.70
C LEU A 56 -14.33 -6.87 -9.94
N ARG A 57 -13.78 -6.71 -11.15
CA ARG A 57 -14.53 -7.00 -12.37
C ARG A 57 -14.93 -8.48 -12.44
N GLU A 58 -14.02 -9.38 -12.08
CA GLU A 58 -14.31 -10.82 -12.04
C GLU A 58 -15.42 -11.13 -11.02
N LEU A 59 -15.33 -10.58 -9.81
CA LEU A 59 -16.37 -10.72 -8.79
C LEU A 59 -17.75 -10.22 -9.25
N LEU A 60 -17.80 -9.06 -9.92
CA LEU A 60 -19.04 -8.49 -10.45
C LEU A 60 -19.66 -9.36 -11.54
N VAL A 61 -18.86 -9.87 -12.47
CA VAL A 61 -19.32 -10.75 -13.55
C VAL A 61 -19.80 -12.09 -13.02
N SER A 62 -19.15 -12.63 -11.98
CA SER A 62 -19.59 -13.86 -11.32
C SER A 62 -20.90 -13.69 -10.54
N GLY A 63 -21.13 -12.52 -9.93
CA GLY A 63 -22.35 -12.23 -9.17
C GLY A 63 -23.55 -11.83 -10.05
N CYS A 64 -23.30 -11.25 -11.22
CA CYS A 64 -24.34 -10.86 -12.17
C CYS A 64 -23.83 -11.08 -13.62
N PRO A 65 -24.14 -12.23 -14.25
CA PRO A 65 -23.68 -12.56 -15.60
C PRO A 65 -24.07 -11.53 -16.66
N ASP A 66 -25.17 -10.81 -16.49
CA ASP A 66 -25.62 -9.75 -17.41
C ASP A 66 -24.59 -8.60 -17.53
N LEU A 67 -23.78 -8.39 -16.48
CA LEU A 67 -22.68 -7.42 -16.51
C LEU A 67 -21.53 -7.86 -17.42
N ARG A 68 -21.50 -9.12 -17.88
CA ARG A 68 -20.50 -9.63 -18.84
C ARG A 68 -20.69 -9.00 -20.22
N GLU A 69 -21.94 -8.81 -20.63
CA GLU A 69 -22.29 -8.19 -21.91
C GLU A 69 -22.13 -6.67 -21.86
N GLN A 70 -22.25 -6.09 -20.67
CA GLN A 70 -21.97 -4.67 -20.44
C GLN A 70 -20.46 -4.40 -20.42
N ALA A 71 -19.99 -3.58 -21.35
CA ALA A 71 -18.61 -3.12 -21.39
C ALA A 71 -18.29 -2.14 -20.24
N LEU A 72 -18.07 -2.66 -19.02
CA LEU A 72 -17.62 -1.86 -17.88
C LEU A 72 -16.21 -1.32 -18.14
N SER A 73 -16.11 0.00 -18.34
CA SER A 73 -14.81 0.64 -18.57
C SER A 73 -13.87 0.47 -17.37
N ARG A 74 -12.55 0.42 -17.62
CA ARG A 74 -11.53 0.39 -16.55
C ARG A 74 -11.67 1.58 -15.58
N LYS A 75 -12.12 2.74 -16.07
CA LYS A 75 -12.37 3.93 -15.26
C LYS A 75 -13.56 3.71 -14.32
N ALA A 76 -14.66 3.13 -14.80
CA ALA A 76 -15.83 2.82 -13.97
C ALA A 76 -15.48 1.83 -12.86
N ILE A 77 -14.81 0.73 -13.17
CA ILE A 77 -14.35 -0.25 -12.16
C ILE A 77 -13.43 0.40 -11.11
N THR A 78 -12.54 1.29 -11.55
CA THR A 78 -11.66 2.01 -10.62
C THR A 78 -12.44 2.97 -9.72
N GLN A 79 -13.49 3.62 -10.23
CA GLN A 79 -14.37 4.49 -9.42
C GLN A 79 -15.20 3.67 -8.43
N LEU A 80 -15.80 2.57 -8.88
CA LEU A 80 -16.51 1.60 -8.03
C LEU A 80 -15.62 1.14 -6.88
N LYS A 81 -14.42 0.66 -7.19
CA LYS A 81 -13.43 0.24 -6.19
C LYS A 81 -13.16 1.35 -5.17
N LYS A 82 -12.85 2.56 -5.62
CA LYS A 82 -12.49 3.67 -4.72
C LYS A 82 -13.65 4.15 -3.85
N ARG A 83 -14.89 4.11 -4.35
CA ARG A 83 -16.07 4.67 -3.67
C ARG A 83 -16.83 3.65 -2.83
N CYS A 84 -16.81 2.38 -3.22
CA CYS A 84 -17.64 1.35 -2.63
C CYS A 84 -16.85 0.34 -1.79
N CYS A 85 -15.59 0.02 -2.13
CA CYS A 85 -14.87 -1.05 -1.42
C CYS A 85 -14.30 -0.58 -0.08
N TYR A 86 -14.17 -1.52 0.86
CA TYR A 86 -13.59 -1.32 2.19
C TYR A 86 -12.89 -2.60 2.64
N VAL A 87 -11.96 -2.49 3.59
CA VAL A 87 -11.27 -3.64 4.17
C VAL A 87 -12.07 -4.16 5.36
N SER A 88 -12.36 -5.46 5.34
CA SER A 88 -12.99 -6.14 6.47
C SER A 88 -11.98 -6.41 7.59
N LEU A 89 -12.46 -6.29 8.83
CA LEU A 89 -11.75 -6.73 10.03
C LEU A 89 -11.96 -8.22 10.33
N ASP A 90 -12.89 -8.91 9.70
CA ASP A 90 -13.08 -10.34 9.94
C ASP A 90 -13.64 -10.95 8.67
N PHE A 91 -12.74 -11.19 7.73
CA PHE A 91 -13.07 -11.59 6.37
C PHE A 91 -13.93 -12.87 6.35
N GLU A 92 -13.52 -13.90 7.08
CA GLU A 92 -14.23 -15.18 7.16
C GLU A 92 -15.57 -15.07 7.91
N GLY A 93 -15.66 -14.23 8.94
CA GLY A 93 -16.93 -13.96 9.61
C GLY A 93 -17.91 -13.17 8.76
N ASP A 94 -17.42 -12.18 7.99
CA ASP A 94 -18.26 -11.41 7.07
C ASP A 94 -18.73 -12.29 5.90
N LEU A 95 -17.89 -13.16 5.34
CA LEU A 95 -18.28 -14.10 4.28
C LEU A 95 -19.40 -15.06 4.69
N ARG A 96 -19.39 -15.53 5.95
CA ARG A 96 -20.37 -16.49 6.46
C ARG A 96 -21.71 -15.86 6.84
N ASN A 97 -21.74 -14.55 7.09
CA ASN A 97 -22.93 -13.88 7.58
C ASN A 97 -23.34 -12.69 6.69
N PRO A 98 -24.29 -12.90 5.75
CA PRO A 98 -24.81 -11.84 4.88
C PRO A 98 -25.38 -10.63 5.62
N ALA A 99 -25.82 -10.76 6.87
CA ALA A 99 -26.31 -9.64 7.67
C ALA A 99 -25.21 -8.65 8.08
N ARG A 100 -23.93 -9.06 8.01
CA ARG A 100 -22.77 -8.19 8.23
C ARG A 100 -22.36 -7.44 6.95
N HIS A 101 -22.97 -7.77 5.81
CA HIS A 101 -22.68 -7.09 4.56
C HIS A 101 -23.30 -5.69 4.57
N HIS A 102 -22.55 -4.74 4.03
CA HIS A 102 -23.02 -3.39 3.80
C HIS A 102 -23.25 -3.23 2.30
N PRO A 103 -24.44 -3.52 1.74
CA PRO A 103 -24.66 -3.39 0.31
C PRO A 103 -24.61 -1.92 -0.14
N ALA A 104 -24.23 -1.68 -1.39
CA ALA A 104 -24.27 -0.36 -2.02
C ALA A 104 -24.59 -0.47 -3.51
N SER A 105 -25.34 0.50 -4.01
CA SER A 105 -25.67 0.64 -5.42
C SER A 105 -24.89 1.81 -6.01
N PHE A 106 -24.34 1.64 -7.20
CA PHE A 106 -23.59 2.68 -7.89
C PHE A 106 -24.20 2.95 -9.26
N LEU A 107 -24.68 4.19 -9.46
CA LEU A 107 -25.19 4.62 -10.74
C LEU A 107 -24.02 5.04 -11.65
N MET A 108 -23.93 4.38 -12.80
CA MET A 108 -22.96 4.70 -13.84
C MET A 108 -23.47 5.87 -14.70
N GLY A 109 -22.54 6.55 -15.37
CA GLY A 109 -22.88 7.71 -16.23
C GLY A 109 -23.78 7.39 -17.43
N ASN A 110 -23.99 6.09 -17.72
CA ASN A 110 -24.92 5.60 -18.75
C ASN A 110 -26.30 5.23 -18.19
N GLY A 111 -26.60 5.54 -16.92
CA GLY A 111 -27.88 5.24 -16.27
C GLY A 111 -28.01 3.82 -15.71
N CYS A 112 -27.05 2.93 -15.96
CA CYS A 112 -27.06 1.57 -15.40
C CYS A 112 -26.57 1.56 -13.94
N SER A 113 -27.24 0.82 -13.07
CA SER A 113 -26.85 0.67 -11.65
C SER A 113 -26.17 -0.68 -11.38
N VAL A 114 -25.00 -0.64 -10.74
CA VAL A 114 -24.30 -1.83 -10.26
C VAL A 114 -24.57 -2.00 -8.76
N HIS A 115 -25.08 -3.15 -8.36
CA HIS A 115 -25.27 -3.50 -6.96
C HIS A 115 -24.08 -4.32 -6.45
N LEU A 116 -23.51 -3.91 -5.32
CA LEU A 116 -22.40 -4.59 -4.67
C LEU A 116 -22.80 -4.94 -3.23
N SER A 117 -22.50 -6.16 -2.81
CA SER A 117 -22.67 -6.67 -1.47
C SER A 117 -21.30 -7.17 -0.96
N SER A 118 -21.04 -8.47 -1.04
CA SER A 118 -19.78 -9.06 -0.56
C SER A 118 -18.55 -8.61 -1.35
N GLU A 119 -18.73 -8.22 -2.61
CA GLU A 119 -17.66 -7.78 -3.51
C GLU A 119 -16.93 -6.55 -2.96
N ARG A 120 -17.63 -5.74 -2.15
CA ARG A 120 -17.08 -4.53 -1.53
C ARG A 120 -15.90 -4.83 -0.63
N PHE A 121 -15.97 -5.88 0.19
CA PHE A 121 -14.90 -6.26 1.12
C PHE A 121 -14.01 -7.39 0.59
N ARG A 122 -14.52 -8.22 -0.33
CA ARG A 122 -13.70 -9.21 -1.04
C ARG A 122 -12.67 -8.55 -1.95
N CYS A 123 -13.02 -7.44 -2.60
CA CYS A 123 -12.15 -6.75 -3.55
C CYS A 123 -10.75 -6.40 -3.00
N PRO A 124 -10.59 -5.79 -1.81
CA PRO A 124 -9.26 -5.47 -1.26
C PRO A 124 -8.58 -6.62 -0.51
N GLU A 125 -9.28 -7.71 -0.19
CA GLU A 125 -8.71 -8.83 0.57
C GLU A 125 -7.43 -9.42 -0.06
N PRO A 126 -7.22 -9.47 -1.40
CA PRO A 126 -5.98 -9.95 -1.99
C PRO A 126 -4.69 -9.23 -1.53
N ILE A 127 -4.78 -8.01 -0.97
CA ILE A 127 -3.60 -7.37 -0.34
C ILE A 127 -3.17 -8.14 0.92
N PHE A 128 -4.11 -8.73 1.65
CA PHE A 128 -3.89 -9.52 2.86
C PHE A 128 -3.80 -11.02 2.55
N GLN A 129 -4.55 -11.52 1.56
CA GLN A 129 -4.57 -12.91 1.13
C GLN A 129 -4.35 -13.03 -0.39
N PRO A 130 -3.09 -12.92 -0.89
CA PRO A 130 -2.80 -12.93 -2.32
C PRO A 130 -3.24 -14.22 -3.04
N GLY A 131 -3.39 -15.33 -2.33
CA GLY A 131 -3.91 -16.60 -2.87
C GLY A 131 -5.28 -16.50 -3.52
N LEU A 132 -6.12 -15.52 -3.13
CA LEU A 132 -7.42 -15.26 -3.75
C LEU A 132 -7.33 -14.85 -5.24
N VAL A 133 -6.16 -14.36 -5.66
CA VAL A 133 -5.86 -14.01 -7.06
C VAL A 133 -4.74 -14.87 -7.64
N GLY A 134 -4.52 -16.06 -7.04
CA GLY A 134 -3.55 -17.04 -7.52
C GLY A 134 -2.09 -16.69 -7.27
N GLN A 135 -1.79 -15.78 -6.34
CA GLN A 135 -0.41 -15.43 -5.95
C GLN A 135 0.01 -16.24 -4.73
N ALA A 136 1.24 -16.76 -4.74
CA ALA A 136 1.77 -17.62 -3.68
C ALA A 136 2.45 -16.82 -2.55
N GLU A 137 2.80 -15.57 -2.84
CA GLU A 137 3.41 -14.65 -1.90
C GLU A 137 2.47 -14.34 -0.72
N PRO A 138 3.02 -14.10 0.47
CA PRO A 138 2.21 -13.71 1.61
C PRO A 138 1.69 -12.28 1.45
N GLY A 139 0.62 -11.95 2.18
CA GLY A 139 0.03 -10.62 2.17
C GLY A 139 0.96 -9.52 2.71
N LEU A 140 0.61 -8.28 2.41
CA LEU A 140 1.40 -7.10 2.73
C LEU A 140 1.71 -6.95 4.23
N HIS A 141 0.76 -7.33 5.10
CA HIS A 141 0.94 -7.32 6.55
C HIS A 141 2.08 -8.27 7.00
N THR A 142 2.16 -9.45 6.41
CA THR A 142 3.23 -10.43 6.70
C THR A 142 4.56 -9.94 6.12
N LEU A 143 4.56 -9.35 4.93
CA LEU A 143 5.78 -8.76 4.34
C LEU A 143 6.31 -7.58 5.15
N ALA A 144 5.43 -6.72 5.68
CA ALA A 144 5.78 -5.63 6.57
C ALA A 144 6.39 -6.14 7.88
N PHE A 145 5.84 -7.21 8.47
CA PHE A 145 6.44 -7.86 9.62
C PHE A 145 7.83 -8.46 9.29
N ARG A 146 7.97 -9.14 8.14
CA ARG A 146 9.27 -9.69 7.68
C ARG A 146 10.33 -8.61 7.48
N ALA A 147 9.92 -7.43 6.99
CA ALA A 147 10.79 -6.25 6.89
C ALA A 147 11.34 -5.87 8.27
N LEU A 148 10.49 -5.78 9.30
CA LEU A 148 10.93 -5.51 10.67
C LEU A 148 11.81 -6.64 11.23
N GLN A 149 11.47 -7.89 10.95
CA GLN A 149 12.21 -9.05 11.44
C GLN A 149 13.65 -9.09 10.87
N LYS A 150 13.82 -8.75 9.59
CA LYS A 150 15.14 -8.76 8.93
C LYS A 150 16.08 -7.67 9.44
N MET A 151 15.55 -6.62 10.07
CA MET A 151 16.36 -5.56 10.67
C MET A 151 17.07 -6.02 11.95
N PRO A 152 18.25 -5.45 12.28
CA PRO A 152 18.93 -5.68 13.55
C PRO A 152 18.03 -5.40 14.75
N THR A 153 18.13 -6.21 15.81
CA THR A 153 17.32 -6.13 17.04
C THR A 153 17.28 -4.71 17.64
N THR A 154 18.41 -4.01 17.63
CA THR A 154 18.57 -2.64 18.14
C THR A 154 17.74 -1.60 17.37
N LEU A 155 17.41 -1.87 16.10
CA LEU A 155 16.67 -0.95 15.22
C LEU A 155 15.18 -1.27 15.14
N ARG A 156 14.77 -2.52 15.39
CA ARG A 156 13.37 -2.98 15.20
C ARG A 156 12.36 -2.09 15.92
N THR A 157 12.59 -1.79 17.21
CA THR A 157 11.70 -0.95 18.02
C THR A 157 11.57 0.45 17.44
N ARG A 158 12.70 1.05 17.01
CA ARG A 158 12.68 2.39 16.42
C ARG A 158 11.90 2.42 15.11
N LEU A 159 12.03 1.38 14.28
CA LEU A 159 11.29 1.28 13.01
C LEU A 159 9.80 1.01 13.24
N ALA A 160 9.46 0.12 14.18
CA ALA A 160 8.08 -0.21 14.49
C ALA A 160 7.32 0.98 15.12
N ASN A 161 8.00 1.85 15.87
CA ASN A 161 7.40 3.07 16.40
C ASN A 161 6.96 4.07 15.32
N THR A 162 7.30 3.85 14.04
CA THR A 162 6.90 4.73 12.95
C THR A 162 6.66 3.91 11.68
N VAL A 163 5.46 3.35 11.55
CA VAL A 163 5.01 2.64 10.33
C VAL A 163 4.16 3.59 9.49
N VAL A 164 4.72 4.16 8.43
CA VAL A 164 4.03 5.14 7.58
C VAL A 164 3.28 4.44 6.46
N LEU A 165 1.98 4.70 6.35
CA LEU A 165 1.18 4.24 5.21
C LEU A 165 1.20 5.25 4.07
N ALA A 166 1.43 4.77 2.85
CA ALA A 166 1.38 5.60 1.65
C ALA A 166 0.79 4.85 0.45
N GLY A 167 0.29 5.61 -0.53
CA GLY A 167 -0.25 5.08 -1.77
C GLY A 167 -1.77 4.90 -1.77
N GLY A 168 -2.36 4.93 -2.97
CA GLY A 168 -3.81 5.03 -3.15
C GLY A 168 -4.62 3.83 -2.66
N SER A 169 -4.04 2.63 -2.62
CA SER A 169 -4.75 1.43 -2.13
C SER A 169 -4.78 1.36 -0.60
N THR A 170 -3.96 2.14 0.11
CA THR A 170 -4.07 2.27 1.58
C THR A 170 -5.25 3.14 2.02
N LEU A 171 -5.96 3.77 1.07
CA LEU A 171 -7.11 4.66 1.34
C LEU A 171 -8.43 3.91 1.52
N PHE A 172 -8.46 2.58 1.37
CA PHE A 172 -9.67 1.82 1.71
C PHE A 172 -10.03 2.05 3.19
N PRO A 173 -11.30 2.31 3.51
CA PRO A 173 -11.75 2.31 4.89
C PRO A 173 -11.42 0.98 5.57
N GLY A 174 -10.96 0.99 6.82
CA GLY A 174 -10.57 -0.21 7.56
C GLY A 174 -9.16 -0.74 7.26
N PHE A 175 -8.45 -0.17 6.27
CA PHE A 175 -7.12 -0.67 5.88
C PHE A 175 -6.09 -0.52 7.00
N ALA A 176 -6.06 0.65 7.64
CA ALA A 176 -5.07 0.95 8.68
C ALA A 176 -5.33 0.08 9.92
N GLU A 177 -6.59 -0.05 10.31
CA GLU A 177 -7.08 -0.84 11.44
C GLU A 177 -6.80 -2.33 11.24
N ARG A 178 -7.07 -2.86 10.03
CA ARG A 178 -6.74 -4.25 9.70
C ARG A 178 -5.24 -4.48 9.75
N LEU A 179 -4.45 -3.61 9.13
CA LEU A 179 -2.99 -3.76 9.09
C LEU A 179 -2.35 -3.68 10.48
N ASP A 180 -2.80 -2.73 11.31
CA ASP A 180 -2.35 -2.56 12.69
C ASP A 180 -2.53 -3.85 13.49
N ARG A 181 -3.76 -4.38 13.50
CA ARG A 181 -4.10 -5.60 14.22
C ARG A 181 -3.35 -6.84 13.70
N GLU A 182 -3.18 -6.97 12.39
CA GLU A 182 -2.41 -8.07 11.80
C GLU A 182 -0.92 -7.97 12.19
N LEU A 183 -0.34 -6.78 12.17
CA LEU A 183 1.05 -6.55 12.59
C LEU A 183 1.25 -6.83 14.08
N GLU A 184 0.33 -6.37 14.93
CA GLU A 184 0.35 -6.70 16.36
C GLU A 184 0.26 -8.22 16.59
N ALA A 185 -0.65 -8.91 15.88
CA ALA A 185 -0.82 -10.35 15.98
C ALA A 185 0.45 -11.10 15.56
N GLN A 186 1.10 -10.68 14.47
CA GLN A 186 2.38 -11.23 14.01
C GLN A 186 3.49 -11.02 15.06
N CYS A 187 3.58 -9.82 15.64
CA CYS A 187 4.54 -9.53 16.70
C CYS A 187 4.33 -10.46 17.90
N ARG A 188 3.08 -10.63 18.36
CA ARG A 188 2.76 -11.56 19.46
C ARG A 188 3.09 -13.01 19.11
N ARG A 189 2.67 -13.49 17.93
CA ARG A 189 2.89 -14.87 17.48
C ARG A 189 4.38 -15.25 17.43
N HIS A 190 5.24 -14.31 17.07
CA HIS A 190 6.67 -14.53 16.94
C HIS A 190 7.50 -14.10 18.16
N GLY A 191 6.87 -13.80 19.30
CA GLY A 191 7.56 -13.50 20.56
C GLY A 191 8.06 -12.05 20.72
N TYR A 192 7.66 -11.13 19.85
CA TYR A 192 8.01 -9.71 19.91
C TYR A 192 7.03 -8.91 20.78
N MET A 193 6.87 -9.29 22.05
CA MET A 193 5.87 -8.68 22.96
C MET A 193 6.14 -7.20 23.27
N ALA A 194 7.41 -6.79 23.27
CA ALA A 194 7.80 -5.40 23.47
C ALA A 194 7.65 -4.53 22.21
N LEU A 195 7.49 -5.14 21.04
CA LEU A 195 7.37 -4.43 19.78
C LEU A 195 5.90 -4.03 19.57
N ARG A 196 5.61 -2.74 19.64
CA ARG A 196 4.28 -2.18 19.35
C ARG A 196 4.37 -1.33 18.09
N PRO A 197 4.01 -1.87 16.91
CA PRO A 197 3.93 -1.08 15.69
C PRO A 197 3.00 0.11 15.90
N HIS A 198 3.45 1.31 15.50
CA HIS A 198 2.64 2.51 15.54
C HIS A 198 2.40 2.98 14.11
N LEU A 199 1.17 2.80 13.63
CA LEU A 199 0.79 3.17 12.27
C LEU A 199 0.48 4.66 12.16
N VAL A 200 1.13 5.30 11.20
CA VAL A 200 0.95 6.71 10.84
C VAL A 200 0.16 6.78 9.52
N ALA A 201 -1.16 6.89 9.64
CA ALA A 201 -2.10 6.93 8.52
C ALA A 201 -2.63 8.35 8.24
N LYS A 202 -1.81 9.23 7.65
CA LYS A 202 -2.26 10.61 7.34
C LYS A 202 -3.46 10.60 6.35
N PRO A 203 -4.42 11.55 6.44
CA PRO A 203 -5.57 11.60 5.53
C PRO A 203 -5.21 11.73 4.05
N ARG A 204 -4.16 12.50 3.73
CA ARG A 204 -3.69 12.73 2.35
C ARG A 204 -2.62 11.72 1.89
N ARG A 205 -2.54 10.55 2.51
CA ARG A 205 -1.50 9.53 2.24
C ARG A 205 -1.45 8.98 0.81
N GLY A 206 -2.52 9.17 0.03
CA GLY A 206 -2.50 8.88 -1.42
C GLY A 206 -1.49 9.73 -2.21
N MET A 207 -1.12 10.90 -1.69
CA MET A 207 -0.13 11.80 -2.27
C MET A 207 1.12 11.95 -1.38
N ALA A 208 1.30 11.11 -0.36
CA ALA A 208 2.38 11.22 0.62
C ALA A 208 3.76 11.34 -0.05
N VAL A 209 4.06 10.46 -1.01
CA VAL A 209 5.33 10.48 -1.76
C VAL A 209 5.56 11.82 -2.46
N TRP A 210 4.52 12.38 -3.09
CA TRP A 210 4.61 13.68 -3.76
C TRP A 210 4.81 14.81 -2.76
N THR A 211 4.07 14.80 -1.65
CA THR A 211 4.23 15.77 -0.56
C THR A 211 5.63 15.73 0.03
N GLY A 212 6.16 14.55 0.32
CA GLY A 212 7.53 14.39 0.80
C GLY A 212 8.58 14.84 -0.21
N GLY A 213 8.39 14.54 -1.50
CA GLY A 213 9.22 15.07 -2.58
C GLY A 213 9.23 16.59 -2.63
N SER A 214 8.05 17.22 -2.55
CA SER A 214 7.91 18.68 -2.50
C SER A 214 8.57 19.30 -1.26
N MET A 215 8.49 18.64 -0.11
CA MET A 215 9.14 19.08 1.12
C MET A 215 10.67 18.99 0.99
N VAL A 216 11.20 17.85 0.55
CA VAL A 216 12.64 17.62 0.39
C VAL A 216 13.24 18.54 -0.68
N ALA A 217 12.55 18.72 -1.82
CA ALA A 217 13.00 19.62 -2.88
C ALA A 217 13.09 21.09 -2.45
N SER A 218 12.28 21.49 -1.48
CA SER A 218 12.30 22.85 -0.91
C SER A 218 13.47 23.10 0.06
N LEU A 219 14.20 22.05 0.48
CA LEU A 219 15.34 22.19 1.38
C LEU A 219 16.57 22.70 0.62
N ARG A 220 17.20 23.78 1.10
CA ARG A 220 18.46 24.30 0.52
C ARG A 220 19.59 23.28 0.55
N SER A 221 19.65 22.45 1.59
CA SER A 221 20.62 21.36 1.70
C SER A 221 20.47 20.31 0.60
N PHE A 222 19.26 20.10 0.08
CA PHE A 222 18.99 19.12 -0.95
C PHE A 222 19.53 19.53 -2.32
N GLN A 223 19.76 20.83 -2.57
CA GLN A 223 20.39 21.31 -3.81
C GLN A 223 21.79 20.72 -4.03
N ARG A 224 22.50 20.36 -2.96
CA ARG A 224 23.81 19.71 -3.03
C ARG A 224 23.75 18.26 -3.52
N ASN A 225 22.56 17.66 -3.48
CA ASN A 225 22.32 16.27 -3.92
C ASN A 225 21.73 16.23 -5.34
N TRP A 226 21.66 17.35 -6.05
CA TRP A 226 21.17 17.40 -7.42
C TRP A 226 22.26 16.97 -8.39
N MET A 227 21.85 16.25 -9.43
CA MET A 227 22.71 16.02 -10.59
C MET A 227 22.37 17.08 -11.64
N THR A 228 23.33 17.94 -11.96
CA THR A 228 23.15 18.98 -12.98
C THR A 228 23.36 18.42 -14.40
N ARG A 229 22.91 19.17 -15.41
CA ARG A 229 23.13 18.81 -16.81
C ARG A 229 24.61 18.70 -17.17
N SER A 230 25.47 19.60 -16.68
CA SER A 230 26.92 19.57 -16.95
C SER A 230 27.54 18.29 -16.41
N MET A 231 27.24 17.97 -15.14
CA MET A 231 27.73 16.76 -14.48
C MET A 231 27.37 15.48 -15.24
N TYR A 232 26.14 15.40 -15.77
CA TYR A 232 25.72 14.25 -16.58
C TYR A 232 26.41 14.22 -17.96
N GLN A 233 26.62 15.38 -18.60
CA GLN A 233 27.31 15.44 -19.89
C GLN A 233 28.79 15.05 -19.78
N GLU A 234 29.43 15.32 -18.65
CA GLU A 234 30.83 14.99 -18.38
C GLU A 234 31.03 13.51 -17.97
N CYS A 235 30.24 13.01 -17.02
CA CYS A 235 30.42 11.68 -16.42
C CYS A 235 29.47 10.61 -16.97
N GLY A 236 28.50 11.00 -17.80
CA GLY A 236 27.51 10.10 -18.39
C GLY A 236 26.58 9.44 -17.36
N SER A 237 26.03 8.29 -17.75
CA SER A 237 25.06 7.53 -16.94
C SER A 237 25.63 6.94 -15.66
N ARG A 238 26.95 6.77 -15.56
CA ARG A 238 27.62 6.23 -14.36
C ARG A 238 27.35 7.08 -13.13
N LEU A 239 27.37 8.40 -13.28
CA LEU A 239 27.15 9.35 -12.18
C LEU A 239 25.75 9.22 -11.57
N VAL A 240 24.76 8.77 -12.34
CA VAL A 240 23.39 8.54 -11.82
C VAL A 240 23.39 7.49 -10.70
N HIS A 241 24.22 6.46 -10.85
CA HIS A 241 24.35 5.40 -9.85
C HIS A 241 25.15 5.87 -8.63
N GLU A 242 26.14 6.73 -8.80
CA GLU A 242 26.95 7.26 -7.69
C GLU A 242 26.18 8.28 -6.83
N VAL A 243 25.30 9.08 -7.45
CA VAL A 243 24.52 10.11 -6.75
C VAL A 243 23.26 9.55 -6.08
N PHE A 244 22.69 8.46 -6.60
CA PHE A 244 21.36 8.00 -6.18
C PHE A 244 21.19 6.50 -5.92
N ASN A 245 22.27 5.73 -5.75
CA ASN A 245 22.25 4.43 -5.06
C ASN A 245 22.74 4.59 -3.62
#